data_AF-A0A957LJB6-F1
#
_entry.id   AF-A0A957LJB6-F1
#
_cell.length_a   1.000
_cell.length_b   1.000
_cell.length_c   1.000
_cell.angle_alpha   90.00
_cell.angle_beta   90.00
_cell.angle_gamma   90.00
#
_symmetry.space_group_name_H-M   'P 1'
#
loop_
_entity.id
_entity.type
_entity.pdbx_description
1 polymer ?
#
loop_
_entity_poly.entity_id
_entity_poly.type
_entity_poly.pdbx_seq_one_letter_code
_entity_poly.pdbx_strand_id
1 'polypeptide(L)' 'QTLMVLLIGGTVLLYWGTTQELYPVSKAWRVAFFEILSAISTCGFATVSYGNWRVFGWFLMTLLMIVGGGTG' A
#
# COMPACT_ATOMS: atom_id res chain seq x y z
N GLN A 1 8.78 3.15 -16.05
CA GLN A 1 8.31 1.75 -16.09
C GLN A 1 8.38 1.09 -14.72
N THR A 2 9.50 1.18 -14.00
CA THR A 2 9.68 0.61 -12.64
C THR A 2 8.64 1.08 -11.62
N LEU A 3 8.28 2.37 -11.65
CA LEU A 3 7.25 2.94 -10.79
C LEU A 3 5.87 2.28 -10.97
N MET A 4 5.45 2.04 -12.22
CA MET A 4 4.17 1.39 -12.52
C MET A 4 4.14 -0.06 -12.00
N VAL A 5 5.27 -0.76 -12.09
CA VAL A 5 5.40 -2.14 -11.57
C VAL A 5 5.27 -2.16 -10.05
N LEU A 6 5.92 -1.24 -9.35
CA LEU A 6 5.82 -1.12 -7.88
C LEU A 6 4.40 -0.75 -7.43
N LEU A 7 3.74 0.13 -8.16
CA LEU A 7 2.41 0.62 -7.83
C LEU A 7 1.34 -0.47 -8.04
N ILE A 8 1.34 -1.12 -9.21
CA ILE A 8 0.39 -2.20 -9.51
C ILE A 8 0.68 -3.43 -8.64
N GLY A 9 1.96 -3.85 -8.58
CA GLY A 9 2.38 -5.00 -7.79
C GLY A 9 2.12 -4.80 -6.29
N GLY A 10 2.48 -3.63 -5.77
CA GLY A 10 2.21 -3.27 -4.38
C GLY A 10 0.72 -3.24 -4.06
N THR A 11 -0.12 -2.72 -4.95
CA THR A 11 -1.59 -2.69 -4.75
C THR A 11 -2.18 -4.08 -4.69
N VAL A 12 -1.77 -4.98 -5.59
CA VAL A 12 -2.23 -6.38 -5.57
C VAL A 12 -1.75 -7.09 -4.31
N LEU A 13 -0.49 -6.89 -3.91
CA LEU A 13 0.07 -7.51 -2.70
C LEU A 13 -0.61 -7.01 -1.42
N LEU A 14 -0.88 -5.71 -1.29
CA LEU A 14 -1.61 -5.18 -0.12
C LEU A 14 -3.07 -5.61 -0.11
N TYR A 15 -3.70 -5.65 -1.29
CA TYR A 15 -5.06 -6.14 -1.44
C TYR A 15 -5.18 -7.61 -1.03
N TRP A 16 -4.24 -8.45 -1.46
CA TRP A 16 -4.19 -9.87 -1.10
C TRP A 16 -3.77 -10.14 0.33
N GLY A 17 -2.79 -9.40 0.82
CA GLY A 17 -2.18 -9.64 2.12
C GLY A 17 -2.96 -9.05 3.30
N THR A 18 -3.76 -8.01 3.10
CA THR A 18 -4.37 -7.26 4.20
C THR A 18 -5.81 -6.79 3.93
N THR A 19 -6.07 -6.02 2.87
CA THR A 19 -7.31 -5.22 2.84
C THR A 19 -8.58 -6.02 2.54
N GLN A 20 -8.47 -7.21 1.94
CA GLN A 20 -9.61 -8.07 1.61
C GLN A 20 -10.29 -8.72 2.81
N GLU A 21 -9.57 -8.95 3.90
CA GLU A 21 -10.15 -9.51 5.13
C GLU A 21 -10.83 -8.45 5.99
N LEU A 22 -10.42 -7.17 5.86
CA LEU A 22 -10.89 -6.07 6.70
C LEU A 22 -12.05 -5.27 6.10
N TYR A 23 -12.16 -5.21 4.77
CA TYR A 23 -13.09 -4.30 4.11
C TYR A 23 -13.84 -4.97 2.95
N PRO A 24 -15.07 -4.54 2.64
CA PRO A 24 -15.76 -4.96 1.43
C PRO A 24 -14.95 -4.59 0.17
N VAL A 25 -15.05 -5.43 -0.86
CA VAL A 25 -14.22 -5.41 -2.08
C VAL A 25 -14.04 -4.00 -2.68
N SER A 26 -15.11 -3.22 -2.74
CA SER A 26 -15.12 -1.86 -3.28
C SER A 26 -14.28 -0.87 -2.47
N LYS A 27 -14.23 -1.02 -1.14
CA LYS A 27 -13.42 -0.21 -0.24
C LYS A 27 -11.99 -0.73 -0.17
N ALA A 28 -11.81 -2.06 -0.10
CA ALA A 28 -10.51 -2.71 -0.03
C ALA A 28 -9.58 -2.33 -1.19
N TRP A 29 -10.11 -2.24 -2.41
CA TRP A 29 -9.36 -1.83 -3.60
C TRP A 29 -8.87 -0.38 -3.52
N ARG A 30 -9.78 0.55 -3.16
CA ARG A 30 -9.47 1.98 -3.08
C ARG A 30 -8.44 2.27 -1.98
N VAL A 31 -8.57 1.59 -0.84
CA VAL A 31 -7.62 1.69 0.27
C VAL A 31 -6.24 1.16 -0.13
N ALA A 32 -6.18 -0.04 -0.73
CA ALA A 32 -4.89 -0.61 -1.17
C ALA A 32 -4.19 0.30 -2.19
N PHE A 33 -4.92 0.84 -3.17
CA PHE A 33 -4.34 1.73 -4.17
C PHE A 33 -3.82 3.03 -3.57
N PHE A 34 -4.60 3.66 -2.68
CA PHE A 34 -4.21 4.92 -2.06
C PHE A 34 -3.02 4.77 -1.12
N GLU A 35 -2.96 3.69 -0.35
CA GLU A 35 -1.84 3.45 0.56
C GLU A 35 -0.54 3.14 -0.17
N ILE A 36 -0.62 2.42 -1.29
CA ILE A 36 0.56 2.14 -2.11
C ILE A 36 1.07 3.42 -2.77
N LEU A 37 0.18 4.27 -3.29
CA LEU A 37 0.55 5.59 -3.80
C LEU A 37 1.25 6.43 -2.74
N SER A 38 0.68 6.51 -1.54
CA SER A 38 1.19 7.28 -0.41
C SER A 38 2.56 6.76 0.08
N ALA A 39 2.73 5.44 0.14
CA ALA A 39 3.99 4.81 0.55
C ALA A 39 5.10 5.01 -0.49
N ILE A 40 4.81 4.82 -1.78
CA ILE A 40 5.78 5.01 -2.87
C ILE A 40 6.22 6.47 -3.00
N SER A 41 5.33 7.43 -2.71
CA SER A 41 5.69 8.85 -2.71
C SER A 41 6.34 9.32 -1.41
N THR A 42 6.55 8.43 -0.42
CA THR A 42 7.03 8.74 0.94
C THR A 42 6.21 9.81 1.68
N CYS A 43 4.98 10.08 1.24
CA CYS A 43 4.12 11.09 1.87
C CYS A 43 3.55 10.58 3.20
N GLY A 44 3.32 9.28 3.34
CA GLY A 44 2.88 8.66 4.59
C GLY A 44 1.47 9.06 5.03
N PHE A 45 0.60 9.51 4.13
CA PHE A 45 -0.82 9.70 4.39
C PHE A 45 -1.49 8.36 4.67
N ALA A 46 -2.31 8.31 5.72
CA ALA A 46 -3.11 7.14 6.08
C ALA A 46 -4.61 7.47 5.92
N THR A 47 -5.29 6.74 5.04
CA THR A 47 -6.75 6.83 4.83
C THR A 47 -7.54 5.91 5.76
N VAL A 48 -6.86 4.94 6.40
CA VAL A 48 -7.44 4.03 7.38
C VAL A 48 -6.49 3.84 8.57
N SER A 49 -7.04 3.51 9.73
CA SER A 49 -6.22 3.12 10.88
C SER A 49 -5.59 1.75 10.64
N TYR A 50 -4.26 1.66 10.81
CA TYR A 50 -3.50 0.42 10.64
C TYR A 50 -3.58 -0.53 11.84
N GLY A 51 -4.34 -0.18 12.89
CA GLY A 51 -4.40 -0.97 14.13
C GLY A 51 -4.90 -2.42 13.94
N ASN A 52 -5.71 -2.68 12.91
CA ASN A 52 -6.19 -4.02 12.56
C ASN A 52 -5.46 -4.65 11.36
N TRP A 53 -4.44 -3.98 10.81
CA TRP A 53 -3.73 -4.50 9.65
C TRP A 53 -2.79 -5.63 10.06
N ARG A 54 -2.67 -6.66 9.21
CA ARG A 54 -1.68 -7.71 9.40
C ARG A 54 -0.27 -7.11 9.35
N VAL A 55 0.66 -7.71 10.09
CA VAL A 55 2.10 -7.35 10.12
C VAL A 55 2.69 -7.28 8.71
N PHE A 56 2.17 -8.11 7.78
CA PHE A 56 2.54 -8.07 6.36
C PHE A 56 2.28 -6.71 5.70
N GLY A 57 1.14 -6.08 5.99
CA GLY A 57 0.80 -4.77 5.43
C GLY A 57 1.76 -3.68 5.89
N TRP A 58 2.14 -3.71 7.18
CA TRP A 58 3.12 -2.78 7.74
C TRP A 58 4.49 -2.97 7.11
N PHE A 59 4.95 -4.23 7.02
CA PHE A 59 6.23 -4.55 6.41
C PHE A 59 6.33 -4.11 4.94
N LEU A 60 5.28 -4.37 4.16
CA LEU A 60 5.21 -3.99 2.75
C LEU A 60 5.22 -2.47 2.57
N MET A 61 4.45 -1.73 3.39
CA MET A 61 4.45 -0.26 3.39
C MET A 61 5.81 0.31 3.74
N THR A 62 6.48 -0.22 4.77
CA THR A 62 7.83 0.21 5.17
C THR A 62 8.86 -0.05 4.08
N LEU A 63 8.82 -1.22 3.43
CA LEU A 63 9.68 -1.51 2.27
C LEU A 63 9.44 -0.54 1.13
N LEU A 64 8.17 -0.25 0.83
CA LEU A 64 7.80 0.69 -0.22
C LEU A 64 8.21 2.13 0.10
N MET A 65 8.23 2.54 1.37
CA MET A 65 8.74 3.86 1.77
C MET A 65 10.27 3.95 1.71
N ILE A 66 11.00 2.83 1.84
CA ILE A 66 12.45 2.80 1.66
C ILE A 66 12.83 2.88 0.16
N VAL A 67 12.02 2.26 -0.70
CA VAL A 67 12.23 2.25 -2.15
C VAL A 67 11.59 3.46 -2.85
N GLY A 68 10.52 3.98 -2.26
CA GLY A 68 9.73 5.11 -2.72
C GLY A 68 10.46 6.42 -2.49
N GLY A 69 10.28 7.38 -3.40
CA GLY A 69 11.19 8.52 -3.53
C GLY A 69 12.13 8.26 -4.70
N GLY A 70 11.57 8.38 -5.91
CA GLY A 70 12.38 8.41 -7.12
C GLY A 70 13.52 9.40 -6.92
N THR A 71 14.74 8.97 -7.28
CA THR A 71 15.85 9.86 -7.56
C THR A 71 15.29 11.05 -8.37
N GLY A 72 15.30 12.23 -7.77
CA GLY A 72 14.65 13.43 -8.30
C GLY A 72 15.03 13.76 -9.73
#